data_AF-A0A349UML0-F1
#
_entry.id   AF-A0A349UML0-F1
#
_cell.length_a   1.000
_cell.length_b   1.000
_cell.length_c   1.000
_cell.angle_alpha   90.00
_cell.angle_beta   90.00
_cell.angle_gamma   90.00
#
_symmetry.space_group_name_H-M   'P 1'
#
loop_
_entity.id
_entity.type
_entity.pdbx_description
1 polymer ?
#
loop_
_entity_poly.entity_id
_entity_poly.type
_entity_poly.pdbx_seq_one_letter_code
_entity_poly.pdbx_strand_id
1 'polypeptide(L)'
;MGKPTGFLEYRREEPPHREVAERVRDYFEINLPLPDEALLRQAARCMDCGIPFCHGAGCPLANRIPEFNDLVWRGRWREACENLHSTNNFPEITGRVCPAPCEASCTLNLNDDPVTIKQIELEIVERGWREGWIRPQPAESKTGKRVAVVGSGPAGLACAQQLARA
;
A
#
# COMPACT_ATOMS: atom_id res chain seq x y z
N MET A 1 -6.40 -15.52 -6.15
CA MET A 1 -5.82 -14.42 -5.35
C MET A 1 -6.43 -14.44 -3.97
N GLY A 2 -5.65 -14.23 -2.90
CA GLY A 2 -6.16 -14.33 -1.52
C GLY A 2 -6.62 -15.75 -1.15
N LYS A 3 -7.32 -15.90 -0.03
CA LYS A 3 -8.00 -17.15 0.34
C LYS A 3 -9.44 -17.06 -0.19
N PRO A 4 -9.93 -17.99 -1.04
CA PRO A 4 -11.26 -17.88 -1.64
C PRO A 4 -12.42 -17.68 -0.65
N THR A 5 -12.27 -18.18 0.58
CA THR A 5 -13.26 -18.04 1.67
C THR A 5 -12.80 -17.09 2.78
N GLY A 6 -11.67 -16.41 2.63
CA GLY A 6 -11.05 -15.62 3.71
C GLY A 6 -11.94 -14.48 4.22
N PHE A 7 -12.75 -13.88 3.35
CA PHE A 7 -13.72 -12.85 3.74
C PHE A 7 -14.88 -13.38 4.59
N LEU A 8 -15.18 -14.68 4.53
CA LEU A 8 -16.19 -15.33 5.37
C LEU A 8 -15.63 -15.77 6.73
N GLU A 9 -14.32 -15.99 6.81
CA GLU A 9 -13.67 -16.60 7.98
C GLU A 9 -13.04 -15.59 8.94
N TYR A 10 -12.47 -14.51 8.41
CA TYR A 10 -11.77 -13.51 9.19
C TYR A 10 -12.58 -12.24 9.20
N ARG A 11 -12.68 -11.52 10.33
CA ARG A 11 -13.29 -10.18 10.38
C ARG A 11 -12.27 -9.11 9.99
N ARG A 12 -12.76 -7.93 9.59
CA ARG A 12 -11.92 -6.75 9.42
C ARG A 12 -11.28 -6.40 10.77
N GLU A 13 -9.96 -6.25 10.77
CA GLU A 13 -9.18 -5.80 11.93
C GLU A 13 -8.39 -4.56 11.51
N GLU A 14 -8.54 -3.46 12.25
CA GLU A 14 -7.81 -2.22 12.03
C GLU A 14 -6.66 -2.06 13.03
N PRO A 15 -5.59 -1.33 12.66
CA PRO A 15 -4.52 -0.97 13.58
C PRO A 15 -5.04 -0.36 14.87
N PRO A 16 -4.61 -0.86 16.05
CA PRO A 16 -4.95 -0.20 17.30
C PRO A 16 -4.28 1.17 17.37
N HIS A 17 -4.83 2.06 18.19
CA HIS A 17 -4.25 3.37 18.44
C HIS A 17 -3.48 3.38 19.76
N ARG A 18 -2.45 4.24 19.83
CA ARG A 18 -1.86 4.64 21.11
C ARG A 18 -2.91 5.23 22.04
N GLU A 19 -2.71 5.03 23.35
CA GLU A 19 -3.60 5.54 24.38
C GLU A 19 -3.78 7.05 24.28
N VAL A 20 -5.02 7.51 24.46
CA VAL A 20 -5.36 8.94 24.32
C VAL A 20 -4.53 9.79 25.28
N ALA A 21 -4.38 9.31 26.53
CA ALA A 21 -3.64 10.02 27.56
C ALA A 21 -2.15 10.21 27.21
N GLU A 22 -1.58 9.37 26.34
CA GLU A 22 -0.20 9.48 25.87
C GLU A 22 -0.11 10.36 24.62
N ARG A 23 -0.91 10.06 23.57
CA ARG A 23 -0.80 10.71 22.25
C ARG A 23 -1.19 12.19 22.21
N VAL A 24 -1.82 12.72 23.26
CA VAL A 24 -2.11 14.17 23.38
C VAL A 24 -0.90 14.97 23.89
N ARG A 25 0.18 14.31 24.30
CA ARG A 25 1.38 14.94 24.86
C ARG A 25 2.56 14.98 23.89
N ASP A 26 2.42 14.36 22.72
CA ASP A 26 3.44 14.31 21.67
C ASP A 26 2.82 14.34 20.28
N TYR A 27 3.67 14.31 19.25
CA TYR A 27 3.27 14.30 17.83
C TYR A 27 3.72 13.02 17.12
N PHE A 28 3.97 11.93 17.85
CA PHE A 28 4.38 10.67 17.25
C PHE A 28 3.18 9.96 16.59
N GLU A 29 3.48 8.97 15.74
CA GLU A 29 2.46 8.20 15.02
C GLU A 29 1.45 7.57 15.99
N ILE A 30 0.17 7.71 15.66
CA ILE A 30 -0.95 7.29 16.51
C ILE A 30 -1.26 5.80 16.31
N ASN A 31 -1.15 5.33 15.07
CA ASN A 31 -1.45 3.95 14.70
C ASN A 31 -0.31 3.04 15.13
N LEU A 32 -0.65 1.93 15.75
CA LEU A 32 0.29 0.87 16.10
C LEU A 32 0.26 -0.21 15.01
N PRO A 33 1.41 -0.83 14.67
CA PRO A 33 1.45 -1.85 13.64
C PRO A 33 0.60 -3.06 14.02
N LEU A 34 -0.04 -3.67 13.02
CA LEU A 34 -0.70 -4.96 13.22
C LEU A 34 0.34 -6.09 13.27
N PRO A 35 0.11 -7.17 14.04
CA PRO A 35 0.94 -8.36 13.95
C PRO A 35 0.90 -8.97 12.55
N ASP A 36 2.02 -9.55 12.08
CA ASP A 36 2.13 -10.20 10.76
C ASP A 36 0.97 -11.19 10.49
N GLU A 37 0.59 -12.00 11.49
CA GLU A 37 -0.52 -12.95 11.35
C GLU A 37 -1.88 -12.25 11.11
N ALA A 38 -2.13 -11.12 11.76
CA ALA A 38 -3.33 -10.34 11.51
C ALA A 38 -3.31 -9.76 10.08
N LEU A 39 -2.17 -9.25 9.62
CA LEU A 39 -2.02 -8.73 8.27
C LEU A 39 -2.24 -9.80 7.20
N LEU A 40 -1.72 -11.01 7.40
CA LEU A 40 -2.00 -12.15 6.52
C LEU A 40 -3.50 -12.46 6.45
N ARG A 41 -4.20 -12.48 7.59
CA ARG A 41 -5.65 -12.68 7.65
C ARG A 41 -6.42 -11.56 6.95
N GLN A 42 -5.99 -10.31 7.09
CA GLN A 42 -6.60 -9.19 6.39
C GLN A 42 -6.38 -9.25 4.87
N ALA A 43 -5.18 -9.60 4.41
CA ALA A 43 -4.91 -9.81 2.99
C ALA A 43 -5.70 -11.00 2.41
N ALA A 44 -5.94 -12.03 3.21
CA ALA A 44 -6.75 -13.19 2.85
C ALA A 44 -8.22 -12.85 2.58
N ARG A 45 -8.75 -11.71 3.09
CA ARG A 45 -10.13 -11.25 2.82
C ARG A 45 -10.36 -10.81 1.36
N CYS A 46 -9.33 -10.69 0.53
CA CYS A 46 -9.51 -10.36 -0.88
C CYS A 46 -10.29 -11.46 -1.64
N MET A 47 -11.42 -11.11 -2.26
CA MET A 47 -12.35 -12.06 -2.88
C MET A 47 -11.97 -12.53 -4.29
N ASP A 48 -10.91 -11.99 -4.90
CA ASP A 48 -10.56 -12.29 -6.31
C ASP A 48 -11.72 -12.00 -7.30
N CYS A 49 -12.26 -10.77 -7.25
CA CYS A 49 -13.58 -10.39 -7.80
C CYS A 49 -13.78 -10.52 -9.33
N GLY A 50 -12.79 -11.00 -10.09
CA GLY A 50 -12.79 -11.00 -11.56
C GLY A 50 -12.64 -9.60 -12.17
N ILE A 51 -13.49 -8.64 -11.76
CA ILE A 51 -13.38 -7.21 -12.07
C ILE A 51 -13.02 -6.46 -10.77
N PRO A 52 -11.74 -6.13 -10.54
CA PRO A 52 -11.31 -5.49 -9.31
C PRO A 52 -11.59 -3.98 -9.32
N PHE A 53 -12.78 -3.58 -8.85
CA PHE A 53 -13.17 -2.16 -8.73
C PHE A 53 -12.20 -1.34 -7.86
N CYS A 54 -11.59 -1.96 -6.84
CA CYS A 54 -10.57 -1.32 -6.02
C CYS A 54 -9.37 -0.79 -6.82
N HIS A 55 -8.94 -1.52 -7.86
CA HIS A 55 -7.87 -1.13 -8.79
C HIS A 55 -8.39 -0.17 -9.86
N GLY A 56 -9.46 -0.56 -10.56
CA GLY A 56 -9.89 0.11 -11.80
C GLY A 56 -10.72 1.38 -11.61
N ALA A 57 -11.40 1.52 -10.48
CA ALA A 57 -12.24 2.69 -10.18
C ALA A 57 -11.85 3.38 -8.88
N GLY A 58 -11.36 2.62 -7.89
CA GLY A 58 -11.08 3.13 -6.56
C GLY A 58 -9.72 3.81 -6.44
N CYS A 59 -8.65 3.21 -6.95
CA CYS A 59 -7.29 3.74 -6.79
C CYS A 59 -6.92 4.69 -7.95
N PRO A 60 -6.65 5.98 -7.71
CA PRO A 60 -6.22 6.90 -8.77
C PRO A 60 -4.88 6.55 -9.43
N LEU A 61 -4.04 5.76 -8.74
CA LEU A 61 -2.77 5.27 -9.26
C LEU A 61 -2.90 3.94 -10.03
N ALA A 62 -4.11 3.35 -10.04
CA ALA A 62 -4.34 2.00 -10.54
C ALA A 62 -3.35 0.98 -9.92
N ASN A 63 -3.14 1.06 -8.60
CA ASN A 63 -2.31 0.10 -7.86
C ASN A 63 -2.85 -1.32 -8.07
N ARG A 64 -1.95 -2.29 -8.26
CA ARG A 64 -2.25 -3.72 -8.46
C ARG A 64 -2.66 -4.41 -7.14
N ILE A 65 -3.79 -3.96 -6.60
CA ILE A 65 -4.28 -4.31 -5.26
C ILE A 65 -4.55 -5.80 -5.08
N PRO A 66 -5.28 -6.49 -5.98
CA PRO A 66 -5.47 -7.93 -5.85
C PRO A 66 -4.14 -8.71 -5.82
N GLU A 67 -3.17 -8.28 -6.64
CA GLU A 67 -1.88 -8.92 -6.76
C GLU A 67 -1.04 -8.75 -5.49
N PHE A 68 -0.91 -7.52 -4.96
CA PHE A 68 -0.13 -7.35 -3.73
C PHE A 68 -0.82 -8.01 -2.52
N ASN A 69 -2.16 -8.06 -2.47
CA ASN A 69 -2.89 -8.77 -1.41
C ASN A 69 -2.61 -10.28 -1.48
N ASP A 70 -2.61 -10.87 -2.67
CA ASP A 70 -2.27 -12.29 -2.84
C ASP A 70 -0.81 -12.58 -2.48
N LEU A 71 0.11 -11.70 -2.87
CA LEU A 71 1.53 -11.81 -2.51
C LEU A 71 1.74 -11.74 -1.00
N VAL A 72 1.07 -10.80 -0.32
CA VAL A 72 1.11 -10.70 1.14
C VAL A 72 0.55 -11.97 1.77
N TRP A 73 -0.64 -12.43 1.36
CA TRP A 73 -1.24 -13.66 1.89
C TRP A 73 -0.31 -14.89 1.76
N ARG A 74 0.43 -14.99 0.65
CA ARG A 74 1.40 -16.07 0.42
C ARG A 74 2.76 -15.86 1.12
N GLY A 75 2.90 -14.80 1.92
CA GLY A 75 4.15 -14.45 2.59
C GLY A 75 5.24 -13.91 1.66
N ARG A 76 4.92 -13.55 0.42
CA ARG A 76 5.86 -13.07 -0.62
C ARG A 76 6.04 -11.55 -0.53
N TRP A 77 6.43 -11.07 0.65
CA TRP A 77 6.49 -9.65 1.00
C TRP A 77 7.41 -8.80 0.11
N ARG A 78 8.57 -9.33 -0.27
CA ARG A 78 9.50 -8.61 -1.15
C ARG A 78 8.89 -8.36 -2.52
N GLU A 79 8.24 -9.37 -3.09
CA GLU A 79 7.55 -9.23 -4.37
C GLU A 79 6.32 -8.32 -4.26
N ALA A 80 5.62 -8.33 -3.12
CA ALA A 80 4.55 -7.37 -2.85
C ALA A 80 5.09 -5.93 -2.84
N CYS A 81 6.28 -5.69 -2.28
CA CYS A 81 6.94 -4.39 -2.27
C CYS A 81 7.36 -3.95 -3.68
N GLU A 82 7.95 -4.85 -4.48
CA GLU A 82 8.29 -4.59 -5.88
C GLU A 82 7.03 -4.30 -6.72
N ASN A 83 5.95 -5.05 -6.50
CA ASN A 83 4.66 -4.84 -7.16
C ASN A 83 4.07 -3.46 -6.79
N LEU A 84 4.07 -3.10 -5.51
CA LEU A 84 3.55 -1.82 -5.03
C LEU A 84 4.32 -0.63 -5.64
N HIS A 85 5.65 -0.69 -5.64
CA HIS A 85 6.51 0.35 -6.23
C HIS A 85 6.46 0.40 -7.76
N SER A 86 5.86 -0.58 -8.44
CA SER A 86 5.67 -0.52 -9.90
C SER A 86 4.65 0.53 -10.33
N THR A 87 3.78 0.98 -9.41
CA THR A 87 2.70 1.94 -9.68
C THR A 87 2.75 3.15 -8.75
N ASN A 88 3.27 3.00 -7.53
CA ASN A 88 3.30 4.06 -6.54
C ASN A 88 4.74 4.48 -6.17
N ASN A 89 5.05 5.76 -6.34
CA ASN A 89 6.34 6.32 -5.96
C ASN A 89 6.51 6.46 -4.44
N PHE A 90 5.42 6.68 -3.69
CA PHE A 90 5.43 7.01 -2.25
C PHE A 90 4.37 6.24 -1.45
N PRO A 91 4.37 4.89 -1.47
CA PRO A 91 3.43 4.09 -0.71
C PRO A 91 3.43 4.37 0.80
N GLU A 92 4.56 4.81 1.36
CA GLU A 92 4.69 5.18 2.77
C GLU A 92 3.90 6.45 3.14
N ILE A 93 3.63 7.30 2.15
CA ILE A 93 2.83 8.51 2.30
C ILE A 93 1.35 8.17 2.06
N THR A 94 1.02 7.56 0.93
CA THR A 94 -0.36 7.20 0.59
C THR A 94 -0.95 6.21 1.58
N GLY A 95 -0.18 5.22 2.05
CA GLY A 95 -0.57 4.31 3.13
C GLY A 95 -0.94 5.00 4.44
N ARG A 96 -0.46 6.22 4.68
CA ARG A 96 -0.81 7.04 5.86
C ARG A 96 -1.95 8.00 5.62
N VAL A 97 -1.89 8.79 4.53
CA VAL A 97 -2.78 9.96 4.36
C VAL A 97 -3.91 9.75 3.36
N CYS A 98 -3.87 8.72 2.53
CA CYS A 98 -4.92 8.47 1.55
C CYS A 98 -6.28 8.24 2.26
N PRO A 99 -7.39 8.79 1.73
CA PRO A 99 -8.74 8.51 2.25
C PRO A 99 -9.28 7.12 1.84
N ALA A 100 -8.44 6.27 1.26
CA ALA A 100 -8.76 4.90 0.85
C ALA A 100 -10.01 4.73 -0.06
N PRO A 101 -10.11 5.47 -1.20
CA PRO A 101 -11.20 5.28 -2.16
C PRO A 101 -11.23 3.86 -2.77
N CYS A 102 -10.09 3.16 -2.77
CA CYS A 102 -9.98 1.75 -3.12
C CYS A 102 -10.77 0.82 -2.18
N GLU A 103 -10.86 1.14 -0.89
CA GLU A 103 -11.66 0.40 0.09
C GLU A 103 -13.14 0.70 -0.08
N ALA A 104 -13.50 1.98 -0.28
CA ALA A 104 -14.87 2.37 -0.58
C ALA A 104 -15.42 1.69 -1.85
N SER A 105 -14.55 1.49 -2.85
CA SER A 105 -14.86 0.82 -4.12
C SER A 105 -14.66 -0.70 -4.08
N CYS A 106 -14.30 -1.29 -2.93
CA CYS A 106 -14.11 -2.73 -2.81
C CYS A 106 -15.46 -3.44 -2.99
N THR A 107 -15.53 -4.48 -3.83
CA THR A 107 -16.77 -5.25 -4.04
C THR A 107 -17.33 -5.81 -2.73
N LEU A 108 -16.46 -6.17 -1.77
CA LEU A 108 -16.88 -6.69 -0.47
C LEU A 108 -17.68 -5.65 0.32
N ASN A 109 -17.34 -4.36 0.16
CA ASN A 109 -17.97 -3.20 0.81
C ASN A 109 -19.47 -3.06 0.51
N LEU A 110 -19.99 -3.80 -0.47
CA LEU A 110 -21.43 -3.83 -0.76
C LEU A 110 -22.23 -4.56 0.32
N ASN A 111 -21.66 -5.60 0.94
CA ASN A 111 -22.38 -6.51 1.84
C ASN A 111 -21.66 -6.78 3.17
N ASP A 112 -20.38 -6.44 3.29
CA ASP A 112 -19.55 -6.62 4.48
C ASP A 112 -18.42 -5.58 4.48
N ASP A 113 -17.58 -5.56 5.51
CA ASP A 113 -16.46 -4.62 5.60
C ASP A 113 -15.41 -4.82 4.49
N PRO A 114 -14.85 -3.75 3.91
CA PRO A 114 -13.86 -3.88 2.85
C PRO A 114 -12.54 -4.50 3.36
N VAL A 115 -11.72 -4.97 2.43
CA VAL A 115 -10.31 -5.33 2.73
C VAL A 115 -9.57 -4.08 3.19
N THR A 116 -8.67 -4.20 4.18
CA THR A 116 -7.84 -3.09 4.70
C THR A 116 -6.68 -2.74 3.77
N ILE A 117 -7.00 -2.43 2.51
CA ILE A 117 -6.06 -2.20 1.40
C ILE A 117 -5.01 -1.16 1.77
N LYS A 118 -5.42 -0.03 2.38
CA LYS A 118 -4.51 1.05 2.77
C LYS A 118 -3.52 0.58 3.84
N GLN A 119 -3.97 -0.22 4.79
CA GLN A 119 -3.09 -0.75 5.84
C GLN A 119 -2.10 -1.77 5.26
N ILE A 120 -2.57 -2.66 4.39
CA ILE A 120 -1.70 -3.63 3.72
C ILE A 120 -0.63 -2.91 2.88
N GLU A 121 -1.01 -1.86 2.15
CA GLU A 121 -0.08 -0.98 1.43
C GLU A 121 1.00 -0.40 2.34
N LEU A 122 0.60 0.18 3.49
CA LEU A 122 1.51 0.75 4.47
C LEU A 122 2.50 -0.29 5.03
N GLU A 123 2.01 -1.48 5.36
CA GLU A 123 2.84 -2.52 5.98
C GLU A 123 3.83 -3.14 4.98
N ILE A 124 3.46 -3.27 3.71
CA ILE A 124 4.37 -3.71 2.65
C ILE A 124 5.57 -2.76 2.57
N VAL A 125 5.35 -1.44 2.52
CA VAL A 125 6.44 -0.47 2.38
C VAL A 125 7.25 -0.31 3.66
N GLU A 126 6.62 -0.30 4.83
CA GLU A 126 7.33 -0.25 6.13
C GLU A 126 8.25 -1.45 6.31
N ARG A 127 7.78 -2.65 5.94
CA ARG A 127 8.63 -3.84 5.90
C ARG A 127 9.74 -3.71 4.87
N GLY A 128 9.44 -3.21 3.68
CA GLY A 128 10.42 -2.98 2.62
C GLY A 128 11.57 -2.05 3.05
N TRP A 129 11.28 -1.02 3.83
CA TRP A 129 12.30 -0.15 4.45
C TRP A 129 13.09 -0.88 5.53
N ARG A 130 12.40 -1.56 6.47
CA ARG A 130 13.01 -2.30 7.58
C ARG A 130 13.98 -3.39 7.12
N GLU A 131 13.61 -4.11 6.08
CA GLU A 131 14.39 -5.21 5.48
C GLU A 131 15.43 -4.71 4.46
N GLY A 132 15.43 -3.41 4.15
CA GLY A 132 16.37 -2.79 3.22
C GLY A 132 16.17 -3.20 1.75
N TRP A 133 14.97 -3.59 1.35
CA TRP A 133 14.65 -3.91 -0.05
C TRP A 133 14.53 -2.65 -0.92
N ILE A 134 14.10 -1.54 -0.32
CA ILE A 134 13.95 -0.26 -1.00
C ILE A 134 15.33 0.39 -1.14
N ARG A 135 15.78 0.50 -2.39
CA ARG A 135 17.09 1.06 -2.78
C ARG A 135 16.92 2.03 -3.94
N PRO A 136 17.80 3.04 -4.08
CA PRO A 136 17.83 3.87 -5.29
C PRO A 136 18.01 3.02 -6.55
N GLN A 137 17.29 3.37 -7.61
CA GLN A 137 17.35 2.69 -8.91
C GLN A 137 17.77 3.70 -9.99
N PRO A 138 19.00 4.22 -9.98
CA PRO A 138 19.44 5.12 -11.04
C PRO A 138 19.52 4.37 -12.39
N ALA A 139 19.23 5.07 -13.49
CA ALA A 139 19.42 4.51 -14.83
C ALA A 139 20.88 4.09 -15.08
N GLU A 140 21.09 2.93 -15.72
CA GLU A 140 22.43 2.42 -16.06
C GLU A 140 23.17 3.35 -17.01
N SER A 141 22.45 3.98 -17.95
CA SER A 141 22.99 4.92 -18.92
C SER A 141 22.18 6.22 -18.93
N LYS A 142 22.87 7.36 -18.92
CA LYS A 142 22.21 8.68 -18.96
C LYS A 142 21.85 9.07 -20.39
N THR A 143 20.67 9.64 -20.58
CA THR A 143 20.19 10.12 -21.89
C THR A 143 20.90 11.39 -22.40
N GLY A 144 21.70 12.06 -21.57
CA GLY A 144 22.36 13.34 -21.88
C GLY A 144 21.41 14.56 -21.89
N LYS A 145 20.11 14.36 -21.73
CA LYS A 145 19.10 15.43 -21.64
C LYS A 145 19.11 16.08 -20.25
N ARG A 146 18.69 17.34 -20.18
CA ARG A 146 18.54 18.10 -18.93
C ARG A 146 17.10 18.58 -18.78
N VAL A 147 16.51 18.32 -17.61
CA VAL A 147 15.15 18.72 -17.26
C VAL A 147 15.19 19.41 -15.91
N ALA A 148 14.45 20.52 -15.76
CA ALA A 148 14.27 21.21 -14.49
C ALA A 148 12.86 20.94 -13.95
N VAL A 149 12.77 20.58 -12.67
CA VAL A 149 11.49 20.41 -11.95
C VAL A 149 11.39 21.54 -10.94
N VAL A 150 10.35 22.38 -11.05
CA VAL A 150 10.13 23.51 -10.13
C VAL A 150 9.11 23.09 -9.07
N GLY A 151 9.58 22.97 -7.82
CA GLY A 151 8.77 22.55 -6.68
C GLY A 151 9.07 21.11 -6.23
N SER A 152 9.17 20.90 -4.92
CA SER A 152 9.56 19.63 -4.28
C SER A 152 8.41 18.95 -3.54
N GLY A 153 7.17 19.22 -3.94
CA GLY A 153 6.01 18.46 -3.47
C GLY A 153 5.93 17.06 -4.12
N PRO A 154 4.90 16.26 -3.79
CA PRO A 154 4.76 14.88 -4.29
C PRO A 154 4.85 14.77 -5.82
N ALA A 155 4.23 15.70 -6.55
CA ALA A 155 4.28 15.73 -8.01
C ALA A 155 5.71 15.93 -8.55
N GLY A 156 6.46 16.88 -7.98
CA GLY A 156 7.83 17.17 -8.40
C GLY A 156 8.79 16.03 -8.07
N LEU A 157 8.69 15.47 -6.86
CA LEU A 157 9.53 14.35 -6.44
C LEU A 157 9.23 13.06 -7.24
N ALA A 158 7.96 12.74 -7.51
CA ALA A 158 7.59 11.62 -8.37
C ALA A 158 8.15 11.79 -9.79
N CYS A 159 7.96 12.98 -10.39
CA CYS A 159 8.49 13.31 -11.71
C CYS A 159 10.02 13.17 -11.76
N ALA A 160 10.72 13.75 -10.79
CA ALA A 160 12.17 13.66 -10.70
C ALA A 160 12.66 12.22 -10.53
N GLN A 161 11.99 11.40 -9.71
CA GLN A 161 12.33 9.99 -9.52
C GLN A 161 12.17 9.18 -10.81
N GLN A 162 11.04 9.36 -11.52
CA GLN A 162 10.80 8.66 -12.78
C GLN A 162 11.81 9.07 -13.86
N LEU A 163 12.13 10.37 -13.97
CA LEU A 163 13.16 10.86 -14.91
C LEU A 163 14.56 10.36 -14.57
N ALA A 164 14.88 10.13 -13.30
CA ALA A 164 16.17 9.59 -12.87
C ALA A 164 16.32 8.07 -13.14
N ARG A 165 15.20 7.36 -13.30
CA ARG A 165 15.12 5.94 -13.66
C ARG A 165 15.12 5.68 -15.17
N ALA A 166 14.79 6.71 -15.97
CA ALA A 166 14.58 6.63 -17.41
C ALA A 166 15.84 6.84 -18.27
#